data_AF-A0A5S4T8G7-F1
#
_entry.id   AF-A0A5S4T8G7-F1
#
_cell.length_a   1.000
_cell.length_b   1.000
_cell.length_c   1.000
_cell.angle_alpha   90.00
_cell.angle_beta   90.00
_cell.angle_gamma   90.00
#
_symmetry.space_group_name_H-M   'P 1'
#
loop_
_entity.id
_entity.type
_entity.pdbx_description
1 polymer ?
#
loop_
_entity_poly.entity_id
_entity_poly.type
_entity_poly.pdbx_seq_one_letter_code
_entity_poly.pdbx_strand_id
1 'polypeptide(L)'
;MTDFARTRALFHMPEGVFYLDGNSLGPLPKSAVQRVQDMMIAQWGEQLIRGWNASGWMMQPRKLGDRIGRLIGAPQGTVVVGDTLSIKVYQALASALDLNPSRRVV
;
A
#
# COMPACT_ATOMS: atom_id res chain seq x y z
N MET A 1 19.64 1.26 18.04
CA MET A 1 19.84 2.15 16.86
C MET A 1 19.48 1.37 15.61
N THR A 2 18.91 2.03 14.61
CA THR A 2 18.54 1.40 13.33
C THR A 2 19.80 1.03 12.54
N ASP A 3 19.92 -0.23 12.14
CA ASP A 3 20.99 -0.70 11.25
C ASP A 3 20.63 -0.38 9.79
N PHE A 4 21.22 0.71 9.28
CA PHE A 4 20.98 1.20 7.91
C PHE A 4 21.63 0.33 6.83
N ALA A 5 22.74 -0.35 7.13
CA ALA A 5 23.34 -1.28 6.19
C ALA A 5 22.38 -2.43 5.92
N ARG A 6 21.79 -2.98 6.99
CA ARG A 6 20.79 -4.04 6.90
C ARG A 6 19.51 -3.60 6.18
N THR A 7 18.96 -2.42 6.47
CA THR A 7 17.73 -1.97 5.78
C THR A 7 18.00 -1.63 4.32
N ARG A 8 19.13 -0.98 3.99
CA ARG A 8 19.53 -0.70 2.61
C ARG A 8 19.66 -1.97 1.78
N ALA A 9 20.18 -3.06 2.37
CA ALA A 9 20.35 -4.35 1.68
C ALA A 9 19.03 -4.98 1.20
N LEU A 10 17.88 -4.57 1.75
CA LEU A 10 16.54 -5.04 1.35
C LEU A 10 16.07 -4.48 0.01
N PHE A 11 16.73 -3.44 -0.50
CA PHE A 11 16.34 -2.74 -1.73
C PHE A 11 17.34 -3.02 -2.85
N HIS A 12 16.84 -3.06 -4.08
CA HIS A 12 17.69 -3.01 -5.26
C HIS A 12 18.14 -1.56 -5.47
N MET A 13 19.45 -1.33 -5.33
CA MET A 13 20.08 -0.03 -5.55
C MET A 13 21.11 -0.17 -6.67
N PRO A 14 20.95 0.52 -7.81
CA PRO A 14 21.95 0.52 -8.85
C PRO A 14 23.31 1.03 -8.34
N GLU A 15 24.39 0.42 -8.82
CA GLU A 15 25.75 0.85 -8.49
C GLU A 15 26.01 2.28 -9.00
N GLY A 16 26.72 3.08 -8.22
CA GLY A 16 27.04 4.48 -8.57
C GLY A 16 25.87 5.48 -8.45
N VAL A 17 24.65 5.03 -8.12
CA VAL A 17 23.48 5.93 -8.02
C VAL A 17 23.27 6.44 -6.60
N PHE A 18 23.31 7.77 -6.44
CA PHE A 18 22.89 8.48 -5.24
C PHE A 18 21.42 8.88 -5.37
N TYR A 19 20.52 8.03 -4.88
CA TYR A 19 19.08 8.23 -5.04
C TYR A 19 18.48 9.06 -3.90
N LEU A 20 18.18 10.34 -4.18
CA LEU A 20 17.66 11.31 -3.22
C LEU A 20 16.22 11.79 -3.55
N ASP A 21 15.47 11.01 -4.34
CA ASP A 21 14.09 11.31 -4.73
C ASP A 21 13.10 10.19 -4.31
N GLY A 22 13.43 9.52 -3.20
CA GLY A 22 12.63 8.41 -2.64
C GLY A 22 11.25 8.84 -2.12
N ASN A 23 11.04 10.15 -1.91
CA ASN A 23 9.76 10.76 -1.57
C ASN A 23 8.79 10.77 -2.75
N SER A 24 9.29 10.76 -3.98
CA SER A 24 8.49 10.67 -5.20
C SER A 24 8.18 9.20 -5.52
N LEU A 25 9.22 8.37 -5.58
CA LEU A 25 9.11 6.92 -5.79
C LEU A 25 10.11 6.17 -4.90
N GLY A 26 9.62 5.31 -4.02
CA GLY A 26 10.52 4.51 -3.17
C GLY A 26 11.38 3.54 -4.00
N PRO A 27 12.62 3.23 -3.56
CA PRO A 27 13.45 2.24 -4.23
C PRO A 27 12.78 0.85 -4.20
N LEU A 28 13.04 0.03 -5.22
CA LEU A 28 12.42 -1.29 -5.36
C LEU A 28 12.84 -2.23 -4.22
N PRO A 29 11.90 -2.69 -3.36
CA PRO A 29 12.19 -3.76 -2.41
C PRO A 29 12.45 -5.06 -3.16
N LYS A 30 13.54 -5.77 -2.86
CA LYS A 30 13.89 -7.03 -3.52
C LYS A 30 12.78 -8.09 -3.39
N SER A 31 12.09 -8.11 -2.25
CA SER A 31 10.97 -9.02 -2.00
C SER A 31 9.71 -8.70 -2.80
N ALA A 32 9.54 -7.46 -3.29
CA ALA A 32 8.38 -7.08 -4.08
C ALA A 32 8.35 -7.81 -5.42
N VAL A 33 9.53 -7.99 -6.05
CA VAL A 33 9.68 -8.70 -7.33
C VAL A 33 9.14 -10.12 -7.21
N GLN A 34 9.66 -10.90 -6.26
CA GLN A 34 9.22 -12.28 -6.05
C GLN A 34 7.72 -12.34 -5.71
N ARG A 35 7.24 -11.44 -4.83
CA ARG A 35 5.83 -11.45 -4.40
C ARG A 35 4.86 -11.19 -5.56
N VAL A 36 5.23 -10.29 -6.48
CA VAL A 36 4.43 -9.97 -7.67
C VAL A 36 4.50 -11.10 -8.70
N GLN A 37 5.68 -11.69 -8.92
CA GLN A 37 5.84 -12.86 -9.79
C GLN A 37 4.99 -14.04 -9.30
N ASP A 38 5.04 -14.37 -8.01
CA ASP A 38 4.24 -15.44 -7.41
C ASP A 38 2.74 -15.15 -7.55
N MET A 39 2.33 -13.89 -7.36
CA MET A 39 0.95 -13.47 -7.56
C MET A 39 0.49 -13.69 -9.00
N MET A 40 1.31 -13.34 -9.99
CA MET A 40 0.95 -13.51 -11.40
C MET A 40 0.91 -14.98 -11.81
N ILE A 41 1.95 -15.76 -11.49
CA ILE A 41 2.10 -17.13 -11.98
C ILE A 41 1.28 -18.09 -11.13
N ALA A 42 1.60 -18.22 -9.84
CA ALA A 42 1.05 -19.26 -8.98
C ALA A 42 -0.35 -18.94 -8.43
N GLN A 43 -0.71 -17.66 -8.33
CA GLN A 43 -2.03 -17.26 -7.86
C GLN A 43 -2.97 -17.01 -9.04
N TRP A 44 -2.67 -16.05 -9.90
CA TRP A 44 -3.55 -15.71 -11.01
C TRP A 44 -3.57 -16.78 -12.09
N GLY A 45 -2.40 -17.18 -12.62
CA GLY A 45 -2.30 -18.20 -13.66
C GLY A 45 -3.00 -19.52 -13.29
N GLU A 46 -2.72 -20.05 -12.11
CA GLU A 46 -3.23 -21.37 -11.70
C GLU A 46 -4.62 -21.34 -11.06
N GLN A 47 -4.96 -20.30 -10.29
CA GLN A 47 -6.19 -20.29 -9.49
C GLN A 47 -7.34 -19.54 -10.17
N LEU A 48 -7.04 -18.64 -11.11
CA LEU A 48 -8.02 -17.79 -11.78
C LEU A 48 -8.93 -17.09 -10.75
N ILE A 49 -10.25 -17.12 -10.97
CA ILE A 49 -11.25 -16.52 -10.07
C ILE A 49 -11.16 -17.04 -8.63
N ARG A 50 -10.66 -18.27 -8.42
CA ARG A 50 -10.51 -18.84 -7.06
C ARG A 50 -9.48 -18.07 -6.24
N GLY A 51 -8.56 -17.34 -6.87
CA GLY A 51 -7.55 -16.51 -6.20
C GLY A 51 -8.15 -15.47 -5.24
N TRP A 52 -9.38 -15.00 -5.49
CA TRP A 52 -10.10 -14.10 -4.58
C TRP A 52 -10.16 -14.64 -3.15
N ASN A 53 -10.41 -15.95 -3.01
CA ASN A 53 -10.54 -16.63 -1.74
C ASN A 53 -9.27 -17.42 -1.39
N ALA A 54 -8.80 -18.27 -2.30
CA ALA A 54 -7.67 -19.18 -2.07
C ALA A 54 -6.33 -18.44 -1.84
N SER A 55 -6.13 -17.31 -2.51
CA SER A 55 -4.97 -16.43 -2.31
C SER A 55 -5.27 -15.19 -1.46
N GLY A 56 -6.50 -15.11 -0.94
CA GLY A 56 -6.93 -14.07 0.01
C GLY A 56 -6.96 -12.65 -0.55
N TRP A 57 -7.08 -12.47 -1.88
CA TRP A 57 -7.12 -11.15 -2.51
C TRP A 57 -8.26 -10.29 -1.97
N MET A 58 -9.41 -10.89 -1.65
CA MET A 58 -10.57 -10.18 -1.08
C MET A 58 -10.24 -9.48 0.25
N MET A 59 -9.34 -10.06 1.05
CA MET A 59 -8.97 -9.55 2.37
C MET A 59 -7.72 -8.67 2.34
N GLN A 60 -6.98 -8.65 1.22
CA GLN A 60 -5.70 -7.98 1.12
C GLN A 60 -5.76 -6.46 1.43
N PRO A 61 -6.76 -5.70 0.93
CA PRO A 61 -6.92 -4.28 1.27
C PRO A 61 -6.98 -3.98 2.77
N ARG A 62 -7.75 -4.78 3.52
CA ARG A 62 -7.93 -4.64 4.97
C ARG A 62 -6.67 -5.07 5.73
N LYS A 63 -6.09 -6.22 5.36
CA LYS A 63 -4.85 -6.71 5.98
C LYS A 63 -3.70 -5.71 5.81
N LEU A 64 -3.58 -5.09 4.63
CA LEU A 64 -2.56 -4.06 4.41
C LEU A 64 -2.91 -2.77 5.15
N GLY A 65 -4.18 -2.39 5.18
CA GLY A 65 -4.68 -1.26 5.97
C GLY A 65 -4.31 -1.37 7.45
N ASP A 66 -4.54 -2.52 8.09
CA ASP A 66 -4.14 -2.76 9.48
C ASP A 66 -2.62 -2.64 9.71
N ARG A 67 -1.80 -2.96 8.70
CA ARG A 67 -0.35 -2.78 8.79
C ARG A 67 0.03 -1.30 8.72
N ILE A 68 -0.61 -0.54 7.83
CA ILE A 68 -0.40 0.91 7.70
C ILE A 68 -0.94 1.65 8.93
N GLY A 69 -2.09 1.24 9.46
CA GLY A 69 -2.70 1.83 10.66
C GLY A 69 -1.75 1.90 11.85
N ARG A 70 -0.94 0.86 12.06
CA ARG A 70 0.11 0.85 13.10
C ARG A 70 1.19 1.92 12.89
N LEU A 71 1.47 2.32 11.67
CA LEU A 71 2.46 3.36 11.35
C LEU A 71 1.91 4.78 11.56
N ILE A 72 0.60 4.95 11.47
CA ILE A 72 -0.09 6.26 11.58
C ILE A 72 -0.93 6.41 12.85
N GLY A 73 -0.85 5.44 13.78
CA GLY A 73 -1.59 5.49 15.05
C GLY A 73 -3.10 5.20 14.96
N ALA A 74 -3.56 4.57 13.88
CA ALA A 74 -4.98 4.25 13.70
C ALA A 74 -5.36 2.91 14.39
N PRO A 75 -6.58 2.80 14.96
CA PRO A 75 -7.05 1.54 15.53
C PRO A 75 -7.16 0.41 14.49
N GLN A 76 -7.06 -0.84 14.93
CA GLN A 76 -7.28 -2.01 14.07
C GLN A 76 -8.67 -1.96 13.41
N GLY A 77 -8.76 -2.31 12.13
CA GLY A 77 -10.01 -2.35 11.37
C GLY A 77 -10.50 -0.99 10.87
N THR A 78 -9.76 0.10 11.11
CA THR A 78 -10.18 1.46 10.73
C THR A 78 -9.50 1.99 9.46
N VAL A 79 -8.51 1.28 8.93
CA VAL A 79 -7.77 1.66 7.71
C VAL A 79 -7.95 0.58 6.65
N VAL A 80 -8.24 1.00 5.42
CA VAL A 80 -8.35 0.13 4.24
C VAL A 80 -7.55 0.75 3.10
N VAL A 81 -6.68 -0.03 2.46
CA VAL A 81 -6.00 0.41 1.22
C VAL A 81 -6.97 0.32 0.05
N GLY A 82 -7.02 1.35 -0.78
CA GLY A 82 -7.87 1.37 -1.97
C GLY A 82 -7.19 2.10 -3.13
N ASP A 83 -7.99 2.89 -3.85
CA ASP A 83 -7.57 3.70 -5.00
C ASP A 83 -6.46 4.73 -4.68
N THR A 84 -6.22 5.65 -5.61
CA THR A 84 -5.21 6.69 -5.48
C THR A 84 -5.54 7.73 -4.41
N LEU A 85 -4.52 8.50 -4.00
CA LEU A 85 -4.67 9.59 -3.03
C LEU A 85 -5.75 10.58 -3.44
N SER A 86 -5.75 11.04 -4.69
CA SER A 86 -6.74 12.03 -5.18
C SER A 86 -8.17 11.52 -5.06
N ILE A 87 -8.41 10.23 -5.36
CA ILE A 87 -9.74 9.61 -5.23
C ILE A 87 -10.15 9.53 -3.76
N LYS A 88 -9.25 9.11 -2.87
CA LYS A 88 -9.55 9.02 -1.43
C LYS A 88 -9.78 10.37 -0.78
N VAL A 89 -9.01 11.39 -1.16
CA VAL A 89 -9.23 12.77 -0.70
C VAL A 89 -10.58 13.29 -1.20
N TYR A 90 -10.91 13.07 -2.48
CA TYR A 90 -12.21 13.45 -3.01
C TYR A 90 -13.36 12.78 -2.25
N GLN A 91 -13.31 11.46 -2.05
CA GLN A 91 -14.33 10.71 -1.31
C GLN A 91 -14.50 11.24 0.11
N ALA A 92 -13.40 11.48 0.83
CA ALA A 92 -13.43 12.01 2.18
C ALA A 92 -14.05 13.41 2.24
N LEU A 93 -13.66 14.31 1.33
CA LEU A 93 -14.20 15.66 1.26
C LEU A 93 -15.68 15.69 0.86
N ALA A 94 -16.07 14.91 -0.15
CA ALA A 94 -17.47 14.80 -0.59
C ALA A 94 -18.36 14.29 0.57
N SER A 95 -17.95 13.21 1.24
CA SER A 95 -18.69 12.70 2.41
C SER A 95 -18.73 13.71 3.57
N ALA A 96 -17.65 14.46 3.82
CA ALA A 96 -17.64 15.49 4.86
C ALA A 96 -18.60 16.65 4.55
N LEU A 97 -18.70 17.06 3.29
CA LEU A 97 -19.65 18.09 2.84
C LEU A 97 -21.10 17.61 2.92
N ASP A 98 -21.38 16.36 2.55
CA ASP A 98 -22.72 15.77 2.69
C ASP A 98 -23.17 15.70 4.17
N LEU A 99 -22.24 15.41 5.08
CA LEU A 99 -22.50 15.39 6.53
C LEU A 99 -22.71 16.79 7.14
N ASN A 100 -22.15 17.83 6.52
CA ASN A 100 -22.34 19.21 6.98
C ASN A 100 -22.52 20.18 5.79
N PRO A 101 -23.72 20.22 5.19
CA PRO A 101 -23.97 20.96 3.94
C PRO A 101 -23.76 22.47 4.04
N SER A 102 -23.78 23.02 5.26
CA SER A 102 -23.55 24.45 5.50
C SER A 102 -22.08 24.84 5.57
N ARG A 103 -21.17 23.86 5.69
CA ARG A 103 -19.72 24.08 5.80
C ARG A 103 -19.16 24.50 4.44
N ARG A 104 -18.52 25.68 4.39
CA ARG A 104 -17.93 26.25 3.16
C ARG A 104 -16.41 26.14 3.07
N VAL A 105 -15.76 25.68 4.14
CA VAL A 105 -14.30 25.49 4.23
C VAL A 105 -14.07 24.14 4.92
N VAL A 106 -13.40 23.23 4.21
CA VAL A 106 -13.08 21.87 4.67
C VAL A 106 -11.58 21.73 4.83
#